data_AF-A0A849CGZ6-F1
#
_entry.id   AF-A0A849CGZ6-F1
#
_cell.length_a   1.000
_cell.length_b   1.000
_cell.length_c   1.000
_cell.angle_alpha   90.00
_cell.angle_beta   90.00
_cell.angle_gamma   90.00
#
_symmetry.space_group_name_H-M   'P 1'
#
loop_
_entity.id
_entity.type
_entity.pdbx_description
1 polymer ?
#
loop_
_entity_poly.entity_id
_entity_poly.type
_entity_poly.pdbx_seq_one_letter_code
_entity_poly.pdbx_strand_id
1 'polypeptide(L)'
;MSEHLLNVVDVEATCWEGPNPPGQPSEIIEIGLCVLDLRSLERVDKHNILVRPDRSTVSEFCTRLTTLTPEQVAGGIGFAEACALLRERFHADARPWASWGDYDRKQFERQCAATAVRYPFGSRHTNAKRAFSAARGTQRRYGMAEALRLTGIPLVGTHHRGVDDAWNIAALIADMKKQDNWSA
;
A
#
# COMPACT_ATOMS: atom_id res chain seq x y z
N MET A 1 16.03 -14.05 9.74
CA MET A 1 14.97 -13.41 8.93
C MET A 1 15.41 -13.47 7.47
N SER A 2 14.51 -13.80 6.56
CA SER A 2 14.81 -13.88 5.13
C SER A 2 15.12 -12.50 4.56
N GLU A 3 16.40 -12.17 4.38
CA GLU A 3 16.89 -10.86 3.89
C GLU A 3 16.46 -10.53 2.45
N HIS A 4 15.74 -11.43 1.78
CA HIS A 4 15.26 -11.28 0.40
C HIS A 4 13.76 -10.98 0.29
N LEU A 5 13.02 -10.94 1.40
CA LEU A 5 11.59 -10.66 1.37
C LEU A 5 11.33 -9.15 1.49
N LEU A 6 10.42 -8.66 0.64
CA LEU A 6 9.93 -7.28 0.63
C LEU A 6 8.43 -7.26 0.89
N ASN A 7 7.97 -6.46 1.85
CA ASN A 7 6.54 -6.17 1.99
C ASN A 7 6.17 -5.05 1.03
N VAL A 8 5.33 -5.32 0.04
CA VAL A 8 4.75 -4.30 -0.83
C VAL A 8 3.38 -3.95 -0.28
N VAL A 9 3.18 -2.68 0.07
CA VAL A 9 1.99 -2.19 0.76
C VAL A 9 1.33 -1.09 -0.05
N ASP A 10 0.01 -1.13 -0.09
CA ASP A 10 -0.84 -0.08 -0.66
C ASP A 10 -2.08 0.06 0.23
N VAL A 11 -2.45 1.30 0.58
CA VAL A 11 -3.59 1.55 1.48
C VAL A 11 -4.68 2.35 0.80
N GLU A 12 -5.92 1.97 1.09
CA GLU A 12 -7.07 2.81 0.84
C GLU A 12 -7.44 3.55 2.11
N ALA A 13 -7.90 4.79 1.97
CA ALA A 13 -8.30 5.64 3.08
C ALA A 13 -9.64 6.34 2.79
N THR A 14 -10.38 6.69 3.85
CA THR A 14 -11.59 7.49 3.69
C THR A 14 -11.29 8.80 2.95
N CYS A 15 -12.07 9.05 1.90
CA CYS A 15 -11.91 10.21 1.02
C CYS A 15 -13.27 10.75 0.56
N TRP A 16 -13.27 11.96 0.01
CA TRP A 16 -14.47 12.65 -0.49
C TRP A 16 -14.15 13.30 -1.82
N GLU A 17 -15.20 13.69 -2.55
CA GLU A 17 -15.06 14.55 -3.71
C GLU A 17 -14.69 15.97 -3.24
N GLY A 18 -13.40 16.30 -3.30
CA GLY A 18 -12.86 17.56 -2.82
C GLY A 18 -12.25 17.46 -1.40
N PRO A 19 -12.26 18.56 -0.61
CA PRO A 19 -11.64 18.57 0.70
C PRO A 19 -12.39 17.70 1.71
N ASN A 20 -11.67 17.17 2.68
CA ASN A 20 -12.25 16.39 3.77
C ASN A 20 -13.26 17.25 4.57
N PRO A 21 -14.44 16.67 4.94
CA PRO A 21 -15.36 17.33 5.84
C PRO A 21 -14.71 17.69 7.19
N PRO A 22 -15.14 18.77 7.84
CA PRO A 22 -14.65 19.13 9.17
C PRO A 22 -14.78 17.96 10.16
N GLY A 23 -13.70 17.68 10.88
CA GLY A 23 -13.65 16.60 11.87
C GLY A 23 -13.48 15.19 11.30
N GLN A 24 -13.43 15.02 9.97
CA GLN A 24 -13.25 13.71 9.33
C GLN A 24 -11.87 13.63 8.66
N PRO A 25 -10.80 13.30 9.41
CA PRO A 25 -9.50 13.05 8.81
C PRO A 25 -9.58 11.84 7.85
N SER A 26 -8.66 11.75 6.90
CA SER A 26 -8.51 10.50 6.16
C SER A 26 -7.98 9.43 7.11
N GLU A 27 -8.67 8.30 7.19
CA GLU A 27 -8.28 7.13 7.99
C GLU A 27 -8.14 5.93 7.05
N ILE A 28 -7.10 5.12 7.26
CA ILE A 28 -6.87 3.88 6.53
C ILE A 28 -8.06 2.95 6.76
N ILE A 29 -8.62 2.42 5.67
CA ILE A 29 -9.77 1.50 5.66
C ILE A 29 -9.46 0.14 5.04
N GLU A 30 -8.39 0.05 4.27
CA GLU A 30 -7.85 -1.21 3.75
C GLU A 30 -6.32 -1.11 3.74
N ILE A 31 -5.65 -2.16 4.19
CA ILE A 31 -4.21 -2.36 4.00
C ILE A 31 -4.03 -3.57 3.11
N GLY A 32 -3.66 -3.31 1.86
CA GLY A 32 -3.16 -4.33 0.96
C GLY A 32 -1.71 -4.62 1.24
N LEU A 33 -1.38 -5.92 1.30
CA LEU A 33 0.00 -6.36 1.47
C LEU A 33 0.30 -7.53 0.55
N CYS A 34 1.35 -7.40 -0.24
CA CYS A 34 1.97 -8.49 -0.99
C CYS A 34 3.37 -8.75 -0.42
N VAL A 35 3.70 -10.00 -0.11
CA VAL A 35 5.09 -10.36 0.17
C VAL A 35 5.75 -10.75 -1.14
N LEU A 36 6.84 -10.10 -1.51
CA LEU A 36 7.64 -10.39 -2.71
C LEU A 36 8.98 -10.99 -2.29
N ASP A 37 9.33 -12.14 -2.86
CA ASP A 37 10.67 -12.70 -2.78
C ASP A 37 11.55 -12.08 -3.87
N LEU A 38 12.55 -11.30 -3.50
CA LEU A 38 13.46 -10.60 -4.42
C LEU A 38 14.51 -11.52 -5.07
N ARG A 39 14.62 -12.79 -4.66
CA ARG A 39 15.49 -13.79 -5.29
C ARG A 39 14.74 -14.57 -6.36
N SER A 40 13.58 -15.14 -6.02
CA SER A 40 12.76 -15.90 -6.97
C SER A 40 11.90 -14.99 -7.86
N LEU A 41 11.69 -13.73 -7.45
CA LEU A 41 10.75 -12.78 -8.04
C LEU A 41 9.29 -13.21 -7.93
N GLU A 42 9.00 -14.16 -7.04
CA GLU A 42 7.66 -14.66 -6.78
C GLU A 42 6.95 -13.80 -5.74
N ARG A 43 5.69 -13.49 -6.02
CA ARG A 43 4.77 -12.89 -5.06
C ARG A 43 4.22 -14.02 -4.20
N VAL A 44 4.77 -14.18 -3.01
CA VAL A 44 4.56 -15.38 -2.17
C VAL A 44 3.22 -15.34 -1.43
N ASP A 45 2.74 -14.15 -1.09
CA ASP A 45 1.52 -13.97 -0.31
C ASP A 45 0.76 -12.70 -0.71
N LYS A 46 -0.57 -12.74 -0.57
CA LYS A 46 -1.50 -11.64 -0.83
C LYS A 46 -2.48 -11.50 0.32
N HIS A 47 -2.50 -10.33 0.95
CA HIS A 47 -3.30 -10.08 2.16
C HIS A 47 -4.13 -8.81 2.05
N ASN A 48 -5.40 -8.95 2.43
CA ASN A 48 -6.34 -7.87 2.62
C ASN A 48 -6.63 -7.72 4.11
N ILE A 49 -6.35 -6.54 4.68
CA ILE A 49 -6.69 -6.20 6.06
C ILE A 49 -7.64 -5.00 6.03
N LEU A 50 -8.92 -5.24 6.30
CA LEU A 50 -9.90 -4.16 6.46
C LEU A 50 -9.75 -3.51 7.83
N VAL A 51 -9.78 -2.18 7.84
CA VAL A 51 -9.59 -1.36 9.04
C VAL A 51 -10.83 -0.51 9.27
N ARG A 52 -11.45 -0.63 10.44
CA ARG A 52 -12.60 0.19 10.81
C ARG A 52 -12.13 1.61 11.19
N PRO A 53 -12.60 2.68 10.53
CA PRO A 53 -12.31 4.05 10.92
C PRO A 53 -13.07 4.41 12.20
N ASP A 54 -12.51 5.32 13.00
CA ASP A 54 -13.07 5.74 14.29
C ASP A 54 -13.56 7.21 14.26
N ARG A 55 -13.05 8.02 13.34
CA ARG A 55 -13.31 9.48 13.24
C ARG A 55 -13.83 9.92 11.87
N SER A 56 -13.82 9.03 10.88
CA SER A 56 -14.35 9.31 9.56
C SER A 56 -15.33 8.23 9.07
N THR A 57 -16.08 8.59 8.03
CA THR A 57 -17.00 7.66 7.35
C THR A 57 -16.56 7.44 5.91
N VAL A 58 -16.83 6.23 5.39
CA VAL A 58 -16.67 5.93 3.96
C VAL A 58 -17.76 6.69 3.18
N SER A 59 -17.36 7.65 2.35
CA SER A 59 -18.28 8.40 1.49
C SER A 59 -18.67 7.60 0.26
N GLU A 60 -19.73 8.01 -0.45
CA GLU A 60 -20.08 7.40 -1.74
C GLU A 60 -18.95 7.54 -2.78
N PHE A 61 -18.21 8.66 -2.75
CA PHE A 61 -17.05 8.84 -3.61
C PHE A 61 -15.97 7.81 -3.29
N CYS A 62 -15.68 7.61 -2.01
CA CYS A 62 -14.72 6.60 -1.54
C CYS A 62 -15.16 5.19 -1.95
N THR A 63 -16.45 4.86 -1.79
CA THR A 63 -17.01 3.57 -2.23
C THR A 63 -16.87 3.39 -3.73
N ARG A 64 -17.16 4.41 -4.56
CA ARG A 64 -17.00 4.28 -6.02
C ARG A 64 -15.54 4.13 -6.43
N LEU A 65 -14.65 4.85 -5.76
CA LEU A 65 -13.22 4.80 -6.04
C LEU A 65 -12.64 3.44 -5.65
N THR A 66 -12.89 3.00 -4.41
CA THR A 66 -12.21 1.85 -3.81
C THR A 66 -13.03 0.57 -3.86
N THR A 67 -14.31 0.64 -4.22
CA THR A 67 -15.32 -0.44 -4.10
C THR A 67 -15.58 -0.96 -2.68
N LEU A 68 -14.98 -0.35 -1.65
CA LEU A 68 -15.21 -0.68 -0.25
C LEU A 68 -16.49 0.01 0.25
N THR A 69 -17.44 -0.76 0.77
CA THR A 69 -18.67 -0.20 1.35
C THR A 69 -18.49 0.12 2.83
N PRO A 70 -19.30 1.04 3.40
CA PRO A 70 -19.30 1.31 4.84
C PRO A 70 -19.47 0.03 5.68
N GLU A 71 -20.31 -0.90 5.25
CA GLU A 71 -20.60 -2.16 5.95
C GLU A 71 -19.41 -3.10 5.95
N GLN A 72 -18.70 -3.21 4.83
CA GLN A 72 -17.47 -4.02 4.74
C GLN A 72 -16.40 -3.47 5.68
N VAL A 73 -16.20 -2.16 5.66
CA VAL A 73 -15.19 -1.47 6.47
C VAL A 73 -15.56 -1.50 7.96
N ALA A 74 -16.85 -1.43 8.30
CA ALA A 74 -17.34 -1.56 9.67
C ALA A 74 -17.01 -2.92 10.31
N GLY A 75 -16.88 -3.98 9.49
CA GLY A 75 -16.44 -5.30 9.93
C GLY A 75 -14.92 -5.47 10.07
N GLY A 76 -14.14 -4.44 9.75
CA GLY A 76 -12.68 -4.44 9.88
C GLY A 76 -12.20 -4.36 11.33
N ILE A 77 -10.91 -4.63 11.52
CA ILE A 77 -10.24 -4.51 12.83
C ILE A 77 -9.89 -3.05 13.13
N GLY A 78 -9.54 -2.74 14.38
CA GLY A 78 -9.08 -1.39 14.74
C GLY A 78 -7.71 -1.06 14.13
N PHE A 79 -7.42 0.21 13.89
CA PHE A 79 -6.13 0.64 13.31
C PHE A 79 -4.92 0.20 14.15
N ALA A 80 -5.03 0.25 15.48
CA ALA A 80 -3.97 -0.20 16.38
C ALA A 80 -3.70 -1.71 16.25
N GLU A 81 -4.75 -2.50 16.12
CA GLU A 81 -4.69 -3.95 15.91
C GLU A 81 -4.08 -4.28 14.54
N ALA A 82 -4.49 -3.56 13.49
CA ALA A 82 -3.90 -3.71 12.16
C ALA A 82 -2.39 -3.41 12.16
N CYS A 83 -1.95 -2.37 12.88
CA CYS A 83 -0.53 -2.07 13.05
C CYS A 83 0.22 -3.16 13.84
N ALA A 84 -0.40 -3.76 14.85
CA ALA A 84 0.18 -4.89 15.57
C ALA A 84 0.32 -6.13 14.67
N LEU A 85 -0.73 -6.46 13.92
CA LEU A 85 -0.75 -7.56 12.95
C LEU A 85 0.36 -7.40 11.90
N LEU A 86 0.59 -6.18 11.38
CA LEU A 86 1.68 -5.88 10.46
C LEU A 86 3.06 -6.24 11.03
N ARG A 87 3.32 -5.91 12.30
CA ARG A 87 4.59 -6.24 12.95
C ARG A 87 4.71 -7.73 13.24
N GLU A 88 3.68 -8.32 13.84
CA GLU A 88 3.75 -9.68 14.37
C GLU A 88 3.74 -10.74 13.27
N ARG A 89 2.90 -10.56 12.24
CA ARG A 89 2.71 -11.55 11.18
C ARG A 89 3.59 -11.28 9.95
N PHE A 90 3.84 -10.01 9.65
CA PHE A 90 4.56 -9.62 8.43
C PHE A 90 5.95 -9.04 8.70
N HIS A 91 6.36 -9.02 9.97
CA HIS A 91 7.66 -8.49 10.40
C HIS A 91 7.91 -7.07 9.87
N ALA A 92 6.86 -6.25 9.78
CA ALA A 92 6.92 -4.94 9.13
C ALA A 92 7.93 -3.98 9.78
N ASP A 93 8.21 -4.15 11.07
CA ASP A 93 9.18 -3.34 11.82
C ASP A 93 10.64 -3.69 11.48
N ALA A 94 10.87 -4.88 10.92
CA ALA A 94 12.21 -5.37 10.64
C ALA A 94 12.47 -5.62 9.14
N ARG A 95 11.45 -6.03 8.37
CA ARG A 95 11.53 -6.31 6.93
C ARG A 95 11.49 -5.00 6.12
N PRO A 96 12.29 -4.85 5.05
CA PRO A 96 12.12 -3.72 4.14
C PRO A 96 10.72 -3.74 3.52
N TRP A 97 10.24 -2.56 3.15
CA TRP A 97 8.94 -2.44 2.52
C TRP A 97 8.92 -1.38 1.42
N ALA A 98 7.95 -1.48 0.54
CA ALA A 98 7.77 -0.54 -0.55
C ALA A 98 6.29 -0.22 -0.72
N SER A 99 6.01 0.95 -1.27
CA SER A 99 4.69 1.34 -1.75
C SER A 99 4.85 2.07 -3.08
N TRP A 100 3.77 2.24 -3.85
CA TRP A 100 3.89 2.91 -5.13
C TRP A 100 4.34 4.36 -4.95
N GLY A 101 3.66 5.11 -4.08
CA GLY A 101 3.98 6.49 -3.78
C GLY A 101 4.50 6.67 -2.35
N ASP A 102 4.62 7.94 -1.95
CA ASP A 102 4.95 8.29 -0.57
C ASP A 102 3.68 8.52 0.29
N TYR A 103 2.50 8.35 -0.31
CA TYR A 103 1.22 8.59 0.33
C TYR A 103 1.02 7.60 1.49
N ASP A 104 1.23 6.30 1.24
CA ASP A 104 1.01 5.22 2.20
C ASP A 104 1.82 5.43 3.47
N ARG A 105 3.13 5.67 3.31
CA ARG A 105 4.04 5.98 4.41
C ARG A 105 3.57 7.19 5.22
N LYS A 106 3.26 8.29 4.53
CA LYS A 106 2.78 9.52 5.17
C LYS A 106 1.43 9.33 5.87
N GLN A 107 0.55 8.51 5.31
CA GLN A 107 -0.76 8.25 5.87
C GLN A 107 -0.65 7.43 7.15
N PHE A 108 0.18 6.38 7.18
CA PHE A 108 0.50 5.67 8.42
C PHE A 108 1.14 6.59 9.45
N GLU A 109 2.14 7.40 9.07
CA GLU A 109 2.80 8.36 9.99
C GLU A 109 1.79 9.32 10.62
N ARG A 110 0.92 9.92 9.80
CA ARG A 110 -0.12 10.87 10.26
C ARG A 110 -1.11 10.20 11.19
N GLN A 111 -1.66 9.06 10.81
CA GLN A 111 -2.68 8.38 11.59
C GLN A 111 -2.10 7.82 12.90
N CYS A 112 -0.89 7.24 12.88
CA CYS A 112 -0.17 6.81 14.08
C CYS A 112 0.05 7.96 15.05
N ALA A 113 0.57 9.10 14.57
CA ALA A 113 0.77 10.28 15.41
C ALA A 113 -0.56 10.80 16.00
N ALA A 114 -1.61 10.84 15.19
CA ALA A 114 -2.92 11.35 15.59
C ALA A 114 -3.71 10.40 16.52
N THR A 115 -3.28 9.14 16.69
CA THR A 115 -3.96 8.12 17.50
C THR A 115 -3.07 7.51 18.58
N ALA A 116 -1.84 8.02 18.74
CA ALA A 116 -0.81 7.46 19.63
C ALA A 116 -0.53 5.97 19.40
N VAL A 117 -0.77 5.47 18.18
CA VAL A 117 -0.47 4.09 17.78
C VAL A 117 1.00 3.98 17.38
N ARG A 118 1.67 2.92 17.85
CA ARG A 118 3.05 2.62 17.44
C ARG A 118 3.11 2.36 15.93
N TYR A 119 3.93 3.14 15.23
CA TYR A 119 4.20 2.97 13.80
C TYR A 119 4.65 1.53 13.48
N PRO A 120 4.07 0.85 12.48
CA PRO A 120 4.31 -0.57 12.27
C PRO A 120 5.55 -0.89 11.44
N PHE A 121 6.11 0.07 10.69
CA PHE A 121 7.20 -0.21 9.76
C PHE A 121 8.59 0.16 10.28
N GLY A 122 9.61 -0.53 9.77
CA GLY A 122 11.00 -0.14 9.89
C GLY A 122 11.34 1.06 8.98
N SER A 123 12.55 1.58 9.12
CA SER A 123 13.03 2.76 8.37
C SER A 123 13.33 2.50 6.88
N ARG A 124 13.39 1.23 6.46
CA ARG A 124 13.74 0.82 5.10
C ARG A 124 12.52 0.81 4.18
N HIS A 125 12.09 2.00 3.77
CA HIS A 125 11.02 2.20 2.79
C HIS A 125 11.58 2.54 1.40
N THR A 126 10.98 1.97 0.35
CA THR A 126 11.24 2.34 -1.04
C THR A 126 9.99 2.87 -1.74
N ASN A 127 10.12 4.05 -2.35
CA ASN A 127 9.10 4.60 -3.24
C ASN A 127 9.24 3.99 -4.64
N ALA A 128 8.41 3.01 -4.97
CA ALA A 128 8.52 2.25 -6.21
C ALA A 128 8.25 3.10 -7.46
N LYS A 129 7.39 4.13 -7.38
CA LYS A 129 7.19 5.10 -8.47
C LYS A 129 8.47 5.86 -8.80
N ARG A 130 9.26 6.24 -7.78
CA ARG A 130 10.56 6.89 -8.01
C ARG A 130 11.57 5.93 -8.62
N ALA A 131 11.64 4.70 -8.12
CA ALA A 131 12.49 3.66 -8.69
C ALA A 131 12.14 3.39 -10.17
N PHE A 132 10.84 3.30 -10.49
CA PHE A 132 10.35 3.10 -11.85
C PHE A 132 10.72 4.23 -12.81
N SER A 133 10.58 5.49 -12.39
CA SER A 133 11.05 6.63 -13.18
C SER A 133 12.57 6.57 -13.42
N ALA A 134 13.35 6.24 -12.39
CA ALA A 134 14.81 6.16 -12.46
C ALA A 134 15.28 5.04 -13.40
N ALA A 135 14.67 3.85 -13.31
CA ALA A 135 14.90 2.71 -14.21
C ALA A 135 14.66 3.03 -15.69
N ARG A 136 13.92 4.12 -15.97
CA ARG A 136 13.60 4.59 -17.33
C ARG A 136 14.33 5.87 -17.73
N GLY A 137 15.25 6.35 -16.89
CA GLY A 137 16.00 7.58 -17.17
C GLY A 137 15.11 8.82 -17.31
N THR A 138 13.95 8.85 -16.66
CA THR A 138 12.97 9.95 -16.79
C THR A 138 12.61 10.57 -15.45
N GLN A 139 12.22 11.84 -15.47
CA GLN A 139 11.67 12.55 -14.31
C GLN A 139 10.14 12.42 -14.22
N ARG A 140 9.49 11.88 -15.25
CA ARG A 140 8.04 11.71 -15.28
C ARG A 140 7.58 10.75 -14.17
N ARG A 141 6.51 11.14 -13.46
CA ARG A 141 5.86 10.31 -12.43
C ARG A 141 4.65 9.60 -13.04
N TYR A 142 4.65 8.28 -12.95
CA TYR A 142 3.60 7.43 -13.52
C TYR A 142 2.61 7.01 -12.43
N GLY A 143 1.32 6.93 -12.80
CA GLY A 143 0.35 6.15 -12.03
C GLY A 143 0.67 4.65 -12.13
N MET A 144 0.21 3.84 -11.17
CA MET A 144 0.50 2.40 -11.15
C MET A 144 -0.09 1.72 -12.40
N ALA A 145 -1.36 2.00 -12.72
CA ALA A 145 -2.01 1.49 -13.93
C ALA A 145 -1.28 1.92 -15.22
N GLU A 146 -0.75 3.15 -15.28
CA GLU A 146 0.05 3.59 -16.43
C GLU A 146 1.39 2.84 -16.51
N ALA A 147 2.06 2.62 -15.38
CA ALA A 147 3.31 1.86 -15.33
C ALA A 147 3.12 0.42 -15.80
N LEU A 148 2.04 -0.25 -15.38
CA LEU A 148 1.64 -1.57 -15.87
C LEU A 148 1.51 -1.58 -17.39
N ARG A 149 0.73 -0.63 -17.95
CA ARG A 149 0.54 -0.50 -19.41
C ARG A 149 1.87 -0.32 -20.15
N LEU A 150 2.80 0.47 -19.62
CA LEU A 150 4.11 0.70 -20.23
C LEU A 150 5.01 -0.55 -20.20
N THR A 151 4.85 -1.41 -19.19
CA THR A 151 5.59 -2.67 -19.08
C THR A 151 4.94 -3.83 -19.85
N GLY A 152 3.70 -3.67 -20.32
CA GLY A 152 2.91 -4.76 -20.87
C GLY A 152 2.43 -5.77 -19.82
N ILE A 153 2.60 -5.49 -18.53
CA ILE A 153 2.07 -6.33 -17.45
C ILE A 153 0.57 -6.06 -17.32
N PRO A 154 -0.29 -7.07 -17.39
CA PRO A 154 -1.73 -6.89 -17.21
C PRO A 154 -2.04 -6.53 -15.76
N LEU A 155 -3.00 -5.62 -15.56
CA LEU A 155 -3.58 -5.36 -14.25
C LEU A 155 -4.36 -6.60 -13.79
N VAL A 156 -4.07 -7.06 -12.56
CA VAL A 156 -4.76 -8.18 -11.93
C VAL A 156 -5.65 -7.66 -10.81
N GLY A 157 -6.94 -7.98 -10.86
CA GLY A 157 -7.92 -7.56 -9.86
C GLY A 157 -8.57 -6.20 -10.18
N THR A 158 -8.94 -5.47 -9.14
CA THR A 158 -9.65 -4.19 -9.24
C THR A 158 -8.70 -3.06 -8.85
N HIS A 159 -8.55 -2.06 -9.73
CA HIS A 159 -7.77 -0.87 -9.41
C HIS A 159 -8.41 -0.10 -8.24
N HIS A 160 -7.60 0.46 -7.33
CA HIS A 160 -8.04 1.08 -6.06
C HIS A 160 -8.63 0.06 -5.06
N ARG A 161 -8.25 -1.20 -5.20
CA ARG A 161 -8.25 -2.14 -4.08
C ARG A 161 -6.83 -2.29 -3.61
N GLY A 162 -6.55 -1.89 -2.37
CA GLY A 162 -5.19 -1.90 -1.84
C GLY A 162 -4.53 -3.27 -1.98
N VAL A 163 -5.28 -4.36 -1.76
CA VAL A 163 -4.75 -5.73 -1.91
C VAL A 163 -4.37 -6.08 -3.35
N ASP A 164 -5.11 -5.59 -4.35
CA ASP A 164 -4.81 -5.82 -5.76
C ASP A 164 -3.72 -4.86 -6.24
N ASP A 165 -3.76 -3.60 -5.81
CA ASP A 165 -2.76 -2.60 -6.13
C ASP A 165 -1.39 -3.02 -5.56
N ALA A 166 -1.30 -3.47 -4.30
CA ALA A 166 -0.08 -4.03 -3.71
C ALA A 166 0.47 -5.22 -4.53
N TRP A 167 -0.42 -6.10 -5.03
CA TRP A 167 -0.04 -7.26 -5.85
C TRP A 167 0.50 -6.86 -7.24
N ASN A 168 -0.06 -5.81 -7.83
CA ASN A 168 0.38 -5.26 -9.11
C ASN A 168 1.69 -4.45 -8.97
N ILE A 169 1.84 -3.68 -7.88
CA ILE A 169 3.08 -2.99 -7.56
C ILE A 169 4.21 -4.00 -7.37
N ALA A 170 3.95 -5.12 -6.70
CA ALA A 170 4.94 -6.18 -6.55
C ALA A 170 5.38 -6.77 -7.90
N ALA A 171 4.48 -6.87 -8.89
CA ALA A 171 4.83 -7.28 -10.25
C ALA A 171 5.76 -6.28 -10.95
N LEU A 172 5.50 -4.97 -10.79
CA LEU A 172 6.36 -3.91 -11.32
C LEU A 172 7.75 -3.93 -10.66
N ILE A 173 7.80 -4.18 -9.35
CA ILE A 173 9.07 -4.29 -8.61
C ILE A 173 9.85 -5.52 -9.09
N ALA A 174 9.19 -6.66 -9.26
CA ALA A 174 9.80 -7.87 -9.80
C ALA A 174 10.37 -7.65 -11.21
N ASP A 175 9.63 -6.96 -12.08
CA ASP A 175 10.08 -6.59 -13.44
C ASP A 175 11.33 -5.69 -13.40
N MET A 176 11.34 -4.66 -12.55
CA MET A 176 12.51 -3.80 -12.34
C MET A 176 13.71 -4.59 -11.80
N LYS A 177 13.48 -5.50 -10.84
CA LYS A 177 14.53 -6.34 -10.26
C LYS A 177 15.14 -7.29 -11.28
N LYS A 178 14.33 -7.88 -12.16
CA LYS A 178 14.78 -8.74 -13.27
C LYS A 178 15.71 -8.03 -14.25
N GLN A 179 15.57 -6.70 -14.36
CA GLN A 179 16.37 -5.85 -15.24
C GLN A 179 17.55 -5.17 -14.49
N ASP A 180 17.88 -5.62 -13.28
CA ASP A 180 18.90 -5.03 -12.39
C ASP A 180 18.67 -3.54 -12.05
N ASN A 181 17.43 -3.07 -12.17
CA ASN A 181 17.03 -1.68 -11.94
C ASN A 181 16.35 -1.45 -10.58
N TRP A 182 16.43 -2.42 -9.66
CA TRP A 182 15.91 -2.33 -8.30
C TRP A 182 17.05 -2.48 -7.28
N SER A 183 17.38 -1.38 -6.60
CA SER A 183 18.51 -1.26 -5.68
C SER A 183 18.14 -1.24 -4.20
N ALA A 184 16.89 -1.56 -3.86
CA ALA A 184 16.43 -1.64 -2.47
C ALA A 184 16.57 -3.03 -1.87
#